data_AF-A0A821CIV7-F1
#
_entry.id   AF-A0A821CIV7-F1
#
_cell.length_a   1.000
_cell.length_b   1.000
_cell.length_c   1.000
_cell.angle_alpha   90.00
_cell.angle_beta   90.00
_cell.angle_gamma   90.00
#
_symmetry.space_group_name_H-M   'P 1'
#
loop_
_entity.id
_entity.type
_entity.pdbx_description
1 polymer ?
#
loop_
_entity_poly.entity_id
_entity_poly.type
_entity_poly.pdbx_seq_one_letter_code
_entity_poly.pdbx_strand_id
1 'polypeptide(L)'
;KGNGDQKWQTELNQMVESMNLLLESLKNHEFLNVDLYNGLLVDASKVKLPYLYFLPDVSKENEISLVPYITSQHSATWKISKYLNELLRPF
;
A
#
# COMPACT_ATOMS: atom_id res chain seq x y z
N LYS A 1 21.67 4.64 10.71
CA LYS A 1 20.36 4.44 10.04
C LYS A 1 20.18 2.93 9.89
N GLY A 2 19.26 2.28 10.60
CA GLY A 2 19.13 0.81 10.52
C GLY A 2 18.07 0.20 11.42
N ASN A 3 17.93 0.67 12.66
CA ASN A 3 17.05 0.02 13.64
C ASN A 3 15.57 0.45 13.56
N GLY A 4 15.31 1.71 13.18
CA GLY A 4 13.94 2.25 13.06
C GLY A 4 13.19 1.67 11.87
N ASP A 5 13.81 1.66 10.70
CA ASP A 5 13.18 1.19 9.46
C ASP A 5 12.87 -0.31 9.52
N GLN A 6 13.76 -1.11 10.15
CA GLN A 6 13.50 -2.54 10.38
C GLN A 6 12.31 -2.77 11.32
N LYS A 7 12.17 -1.96 12.37
CA LYS A 7 11.02 -2.03 13.27
C LYS A 7 9.72 -1.70 12.54
N TRP A 8 9.67 -0.60 11.80
CA TRP A 8 8.50 -0.20 11.03
C TRP A 8 8.13 -1.21 9.94
N GLN A 9 9.13 -1.84 9.29
CA GLN A 9 8.88 -2.87 8.29
C GLN A 9 8.31 -4.14 8.93
N THR A 10 8.79 -4.49 10.13
CA THR A 10 8.25 -5.61 10.91
C THR A 10 6.79 -5.35 11.29
N GLU A 11 6.47 -4.17 11.80
CA GLU A 11 5.10 -3.79 12.15
C GLU A 11 4.16 -3.81 10.93
N LEU A 12 4.65 -3.33 9.78
CA LEU A 12 3.91 -3.39 8.52
C LEU A 12 3.62 -4.83 8.08
N ASN A 13 4.61 -5.72 8.18
CA ASN A 13 4.44 -7.13 7.86
C ASN A 13 3.40 -7.79 8.77
N GLN A 14 3.47 -7.53 10.08
CA GLN A 14 2.50 -8.04 11.06
C GLN A 14 1.07 -7.56 10.78
N MET A 15 0.91 -6.31 10.36
CA MET A 15 -0.39 -5.76 9.95
C MET A 15 -0.94 -6.49 8.72
N VAL A 16 -0.11 -6.71 7.71
CA VAL A 16 -0.50 -7.46 6.49
C VAL A 16 -0.88 -8.90 6.82
N GLU A 17 -0.11 -9.59 7.66
CA GLU A 17 -0.43 -10.94 8.12
C GLU A 17 -1.78 -10.98 8.86
N SER A 18 -2.03 -10.02 9.74
CA SER A 18 -3.31 -9.89 10.45
C SER A 18 -4.48 -9.67 9.49
N MET A 19 -4.29 -8.88 8.44
CA MET A 19 -5.31 -8.68 7.40
C MET A 19 -5.57 -9.97 6.60
N ASN A 20 -4.53 -10.73 6.24
CA ASN A 20 -4.68 -12.00 5.54
C ASN A 20 -5.43 -13.04 6.40
N LEU A 21 -5.20 -13.08 7.71
CA LEU A 21 -5.96 -13.94 8.63
C LEU A 21 -7.44 -13.56 8.68
N LEU A 22 -7.76 -12.26 8.65
CA LEU A 22 -9.15 -11.79 8.57
C LEU A 22 -9.80 -12.18 7.25
N LEU A 23 -9.08 -12.05 6.12
CA LEU A 23 -9.57 -12.49 4.81
C LEU A 23 -9.83 -14.00 4.77
N GLU A 24 -8.97 -14.80 5.39
CA GLU A 24 -9.15 -16.24 5.51
C GLU A 24 -10.38 -16.59 6.35
N SER A 25 -10.58 -15.91 7.48
CA SER A 25 -11.79 -16.04 8.30
C SER A 25 -13.06 -15.71 7.49
N LEU A 26 -13.06 -14.59 6.77
CA LEU A 26 -14.19 -14.18 5.93
C LEU A 26 -14.49 -15.19 4.81
N LYS A 27 -13.46 -15.75 4.18
CA LYS A 27 -13.60 -16.84 3.20
C LYS A 27 -14.19 -18.09 3.84
N ASN A 28 -13.69 -18.50 5.01
CA ASN A 28 -14.15 -19.69 5.72
C ASN A 28 -15.61 -19.58 6.19
N HIS A 29 -16.08 -18.35 6.40
CA HIS A 29 -17.48 -18.04 6.70
C HIS A 29 -18.33 -17.74 5.44
N GLU A 30 -17.81 -18.02 4.25
CA GLU A 30 -18.49 -17.85 2.95
C GLU A 30 -18.91 -16.39 2.63
N PHE A 31 -18.36 -15.40 3.33
CA PHE A 31 -18.58 -13.98 3.04
C PHE A 31 -17.77 -13.50 1.82
N LEU A 32 -16.74 -14.24 1.42
CA LEU A 32 -15.91 -13.96 0.25
C LEU A 32 -15.82 -15.20 -0.63
N ASN A 33 -16.04 -15.03 -1.94
CA ASN A 33 -15.75 -16.08 -2.89
C ASN A 33 -14.22 -16.25 -3.07
N VAL A 34 -13.81 -17.38 -3.64
CA VAL A 34 -12.39 -17.75 -3.79
C VAL A 34 -11.63 -16.76 -4.70
N ASP A 35 -12.25 -16.28 -5.77
CA ASP A 35 -11.61 -15.36 -6.71
C ASP A 35 -11.31 -14.00 -6.07
N LEU A 36 -12.28 -13.47 -5.30
CA LEU A 36 -12.14 -12.23 -4.56
C LEU A 36 -11.12 -12.38 -3.42
N TYR A 37 -11.12 -13.52 -2.72
CA TYR A 37 -10.09 -13.83 -1.72
C TYR A 37 -8.69 -13.83 -2.34
N ASN A 38 -8.49 -14.53 -3.46
CA ASN A 38 -7.19 -14.61 -4.13
C ASN A 38 -6.72 -13.24 -4.64
N GLY A 39 -7.64 -12.37 -5.07
CA GLY A 39 -7.32 -11.00 -5.49
C GLY A 39 -7.00 -10.04 -4.35
N LEU A 40 -7.48 -10.33 -3.13
CA LEU A 40 -7.25 -9.49 -1.94
C LEU A 40 -6.05 -9.95 -1.11
N LEU A 41 -5.55 -11.16 -1.30
CA LEU A 41 -4.43 -11.70 -0.54
C LEU A 41 -3.13 -10.93 -0.85
N VAL A 42 -2.42 -10.49 0.20
CA VAL A 42 -1.19 -9.70 0.05
C VAL A 42 0.02 -10.48 0.55
N ASP A 43 1.05 -10.59 -0.29
CA ASP A 43 2.34 -11.17 0.10
C ASP A 43 3.15 -10.16 0.92
N ALA A 44 3.22 -10.37 2.24
CA ALA A 44 3.92 -9.49 3.19
C ALA A 44 5.40 -9.29 2.83
N SER A 45 6.06 -10.25 2.18
CA SER A 45 7.47 -10.14 1.77
C SER A 45 7.70 -9.12 0.65
N LYS A 46 6.64 -8.81 -0.12
CA LYS A 46 6.67 -7.83 -1.22
C LYS A 46 6.22 -6.44 -0.78
N VAL A 47 5.66 -6.31 0.42
CA VAL A 47 5.25 -5.03 0.98
C VAL A 47 6.48 -4.31 1.50
N LYS A 48 6.70 -3.07 1.02
CA LYS A 48 7.80 -2.23 1.47
C LYS A 48 7.27 -0.94 2.06
N LEU A 49 7.95 -0.44 3.07
CA LEU A 49 7.67 0.89 3.61
C LEU A 49 7.72 1.94 2.50
N PRO A 50 6.72 2.84 2.44
CA PRO A 50 6.77 3.95 1.52
C PRO A 50 7.88 4.93 1.90
N TYR A 51 8.69 5.27 0.91
CA TYR A 51 9.67 6.35 1.00
C TYR A 51 9.09 7.65 0.45
N LEU A 52 9.37 8.74 1.16
CA LEU A 52 9.27 10.11 0.67
C LEU A 52 10.63 10.52 0.12
N TYR A 53 10.69 10.91 -1.14
CA TYR A 53 11.85 11.58 -1.73
C TYR A 53 11.41 12.81 -2.51
N PHE A 54 12.34 13.71 -2.75
CA PHE A 54 12.08 14.94 -3.50
C PHE A 54 12.71 14.81 -4.87
N LEU A 55 11.90 14.89 -5.92
CA LEU A 55 12.39 14.87 -7.30
C LEU A 55 12.61 16.31 -7.79
N PRO A 56 13.69 16.57 -8.55
CA PRO A 56 13.86 17.84 -9.23
C PRO A 56 12.80 17.98 -10.31
N ASP A 57 12.10 19.10 -10.29
CA ASP A 57 11.21 19.52 -11.35
C ASP A 57 11.99 20.42 -12.31
N VAL A 58 12.22 19.89 -13.51
CA VAL A 58 12.97 20.54 -14.59
C VAL A 58 12.04 21.15 -15.64
N SER A 59 10.75 21.29 -15.33
CA SER A 59 9.77 21.88 -16.26
C SER A 59 10.00 23.38 -16.52
N LYS A 60 10.79 24.05 -15.67
CA LYS A 60 11.18 25.45 -15.83
C LYS A 60 12.66 25.58 -16.13
N GLU A 61 12.98 26.18 -17.27
CA GLU A 61 14.34 26.60 -17.58
C GLU A 61 14.76 27.69 -16.56
N ASN A 62 15.82 27.41 -15.79
CA ASN A 62 16.44 28.27 -14.76
C ASN A 62 15.91 28.21 -13.32
N GLU A 63 14.94 27.35 -12.99
CA GLU A 63 14.54 27.09 -11.60
C GLU A 63 14.57 25.58 -11.32
N ILE A 64 15.34 25.14 -10.31
CA ILE A 64 15.21 23.77 -9.78
C ILE A 64 14.25 23.84 -8.59
N SER A 65 13.00 23.48 -8.82
CA SER A 65 12.03 23.21 -7.75
C SER A 65 12.12 21.75 -7.32
N LEU A 66 11.80 21.47 -6.07
CA LEU A 66 11.69 20.10 -5.53
C LEU A 66 10.23 19.74 -5.33
N VAL A 67 9.80 18.61 -5.90
CA VAL A 67 8.44 18.09 -5.73
C VAL A 67 8.48 16.86 -4.82
N PRO A 68 7.67 16.81 -3.75
CA PRO A 68 7.59 15.62 -2.91
C PRO A 68 6.98 14.45 -3.68
N TYR A 69 7.60 13.28 -3.55
CA TYR A 69 7.17 12.04 -4.17
C TYR A 69 7.10 10.94 -3.12
N ILE A 70 5.90 10.36 -2.94
CA ILE A 70 5.67 9.26 -2.01
C ILE A 70 5.46 7.98 -2.82
N THR A 71 6.38 7.03 -2.68
CA THR A 71 6.37 5.76 -3.46
C THR A 71 5.07 4.97 -3.38
N SER A 72 4.38 4.95 -2.24
CA SER A 72 3.09 4.25 -2.13
C SER A 72 2.01 4.88 -2.99
N GLN A 73 1.95 6.21 -3.14
CA GLN A 73 0.89 6.91 -3.87
C GLN A 73 0.88 6.60 -5.39
N HIS A 74 1.95 5.99 -5.89
CA HIS A 74 2.06 5.58 -7.29
C HIS A 74 2.04 4.06 -7.47
N SER A 75 1.94 3.28 -6.39
CA SER A 75 1.81 1.83 -6.46
C SER A 75 0.46 1.41 -7.06
N ALA A 76 0.45 0.27 -7.77
CA ALA A 76 -0.78 -0.34 -8.25
C ALA A 76 -1.75 -0.62 -7.08
N THR A 77 -1.23 -1.08 -5.95
CA THR A 77 -2.00 -1.34 -4.73
C THR A 77 -2.69 -0.08 -4.21
N TRP A 78 -2.01 1.06 -4.12
CA TRP A 78 -2.64 2.31 -3.67
C TRP A 78 -3.72 2.80 -4.65
N LYS A 79 -3.49 2.70 -5.96
CA LYS A 79 -4.49 3.07 -6.96
C LYS A 79 -5.75 2.21 -6.85
N ILE A 80 -5.58 0.89 -6.67
CA ILE A 80 -6.68 -0.05 -6.45
C ILE A 80 -7.39 0.25 -5.13
N SER A 81 -6.66 0.43 -4.02
CA SER A 81 -7.26 0.76 -2.72
C SER A 81 -8.00 2.10 -2.75
N LYS A 82 -7.47 3.12 -3.44
CA LYS A 82 -8.14 4.41 -3.61
C LYS A 82 -9.43 4.24 -4.40
N TYR A 83 -9.39 3.54 -5.53
CA TYR A 83 -10.57 3.23 -6.34
C TYR A 83 -11.63 2.46 -5.53
N LEU A 84 -11.24 1.42 -4.78
CA LEU A 84 -12.15 0.67 -3.92
C LEU A 84 -12.74 1.54 -2.79
N ASN A 85 -11.95 2.40 -2.17
CA ASN A 85 -12.43 3.32 -1.13
C ASN A 85 -13.40 4.38 -1.69
N GLU A 86 -13.16 4.86 -2.91
CA GLU A 86 -14.08 5.75 -3.64
C GLU A 86 -15.38 5.05 -4.01
N LEU A 87 -15.34 3.76 -4.40
CA LEU A 87 -16.54 2.95 -4.66
C LEU A 87 -17.35 2.63 -3.41
N LEU A 88 -16.68 2.40 -2.28
CA LEU A 88 -17.29 1.94 -1.03
C LEU A 88 -17.74 3.08 -0.11
N ARG A 89 -17.44 4.34 -0.43
CA ARG A 89 -18.06 5.49 0.23
C ARG A 89 -19.37 5.81 -0.47
N PRO A 90 -20.53 5.51 0.14
CA PRO A 90 -21.78 6.06 -0.37
C PRO A 90 -21.73 7.57 -0.15
N PHE A 91 -22.18 8.33 -1.15
CA PHE A 91 -22.39 9.77 -1.05
C PHE A 91 -23.28 10.12 0.15
#